data_AF-A0A3N0AG96-F1
#
_entry.id   AF-A0A3N0AG96-F1
#
_cell.length_a   1.000
_cell.length_b   1.000
_cell.length_c   1.000
_cell.angle_alpha   90.00
_cell.angle_beta   90.00
_cell.angle_gamma   90.00
#
_symmetry.space_group_name_H-M   'P 1'
#
loop_
_entity.id
_entity.type
_entity.pdbx_description
1 polymer ?
#
loop_
_entity_poly.entity_id
_entity_poly.type
_entity_poly.pdbx_seq_one_letter_code
_entity_poly.pdbx_strand_id
1 'polypeptide(L)'
;MFRNEADYAYFAARLGWTPEQYGSLTPVELAFVRKELETRTVRESELLQQAVEVAVANVMRKKGRKAAQLWKKAAGERREPPVAKKEFDALKAAFAGMGRRPRASQPNMKTE
;
A
#
# COMPACT_ATOMS: atom_id res chain seq x y z
N MET A 1 27.58 25.83 8.82
CA MET A 1 26.64 26.86 9.31
C MET A 1 25.42 26.81 8.40
N PHE A 2 24.23 26.57 8.95
CA PHE A 2 23.01 26.32 8.16
C PHE A 2 22.67 27.53 7.28
N ARG A 3 22.38 27.31 5.99
CA ARG A 3 22.02 28.41 5.08
C ARG A 3 20.69 29.08 5.48
N ASN A 4 19.84 28.40 6.24
CA ASN A 4 18.63 28.93 6.87
C ASN A 4 18.28 28.09 8.11
N GLU A 5 18.50 28.61 9.32
CA GLU A 5 18.11 27.94 10.59
C GLU A 5 16.60 27.61 10.63
N ALA A 6 15.78 28.43 9.96
CA ALA A 6 14.35 28.22 9.81
C ALA A 6 14.00 26.92 9.06
N ASP A 7 14.77 26.54 8.04
CA ASP A 7 14.54 25.28 7.31
C ASP A 7 14.86 24.09 8.21
N TYR A 8 15.97 24.12 8.95
CA TYR A 8 16.27 23.05 9.92
C TYR A 8 15.16 22.93 10.98
N ALA A 9 14.72 24.05 11.56
CA ALA A 9 13.65 24.04 12.56
C ALA A 9 12.34 23.42 12.02
N TYR A 10 12.01 23.67 10.75
CA TYR A 10 10.86 23.05 10.10
C TYR A 10 10.97 21.51 10.06
N PHE A 11 12.11 20.96 9.61
CA PHE A 11 12.30 19.51 9.56
C PHE A 11 12.43 18.89 10.95
N ALA A 12 13.12 19.55 11.88
CA ALA A 12 13.23 19.10 13.26
C ALA A 12 11.84 18.99 13.92
N ALA A 13 10.96 19.98 13.73
CA ALA A 13 9.62 19.97 14.29
C ALA A 13 8.70 18.91 13.66
N ARG A 14 8.83 18.65 12.34
CA ARG A 14 7.96 17.71 11.61
C ARG A 14 8.42 16.26 11.67
N LEU A 15 9.74 16.03 11.70
CA LEU A 15 10.35 14.71 11.55
C LEU A 15 11.20 14.29 12.76
N GLY A 16 11.45 15.18 13.72
CA GLY A 16 12.33 14.91 14.86
C GLY A 16 13.80 14.78 14.48
N TRP A 17 14.21 15.39 13.37
CA TRP A 17 15.57 15.25 12.84
C TRP A 17 16.63 16.00 13.64
N THR A 18 17.76 15.34 13.80
CA THR A 18 18.99 15.91 14.36
C THR A 18 19.71 16.79 13.32
N PRO A 19 20.59 17.72 13.75
CA PRO A 19 21.36 18.55 12.84
C PRO A 19 22.23 17.75 11.86
N GLU A 20 22.75 16.59 12.30
CA GLU A 20 23.58 15.70 11.48
C GLU A 20 22.77 15.06 10.35
N GLN A 21 21.55 14.61 10.65
CA GLN A 21 20.64 14.05 9.64
C GLN A 21 20.28 15.09 8.58
N TYR A 22 19.98 16.33 9.00
CA TYR A 22 19.73 17.43 8.07
C TYR A 22 20.95 17.75 7.21
N GLY A 23 22.14 17.80 7.82
CA GLY A 23 23.40 18.10 7.13
C GLY A 23 23.87 16.99 6.18
N SER A 24 23.37 15.77 6.33
CA SER A 24 23.73 14.62 5.47
C SER A 24 23.06 14.64 4.09
N LEU A 25 22.00 15.43 3.92
CA LEU A 25 21.22 15.50 2.69
C LEU A 25 21.64 16.67 1.80
N THR A 26 21.54 16.44 0.50
CA THR A 26 21.72 17.51 -0.50
C THR A 26 20.52 18.47 -0.49
N PRO A 27 20.69 19.72 -0.95
CA PRO A 27 19.58 20.68 -1.04
C PRO A 27 18.41 20.18 -1.90
N VAL A 28 18.68 19.36 -2.91
CA VAL A 28 17.64 18.77 -3.78
C VAL A 28 16.82 17.73 -3.02
N GLU A 29 17.47 16.85 -2.27
CA GLU A 29 16.78 15.85 -1.43
C GLU A 29 15.92 16.52 -0.36
N LEU A 30 16.43 17.58 0.29
CA LEU A 30 15.65 18.36 1.25
C LEU A 30 14.41 18.99 0.61
N ALA A 31 14.52 19.50 -0.63
CA ALA A 31 13.38 20.04 -1.35
C ALA A 31 12.30 18.97 -1.64
N PHE A 32 12.71 17.75 -2.01
CA PHE A 32 11.78 16.63 -2.19
C PHE A 32 11.09 16.23 -0.87
N VAL A 33 11.84 16.12 0.22
CA VAL A 33 11.27 15.80 1.54
C VAL A 33 10.26 16.85 1.96
N ARG A 34 10.58 18.13 1.79
CA ARG A 34 9.64 19.23 2.06
C ARG A 34 8.38 19.10 1.22
N LYS A 35 8.53 18.85 -0.09
CA LYS A 35 7.39 18.70 -0.98
C LYS A 35 6.49 17.54 -0.56
N GLU A 36 7.07 16.42 -0.14
CA GLU A 36 6.28 15.28 0.32
C GLU A 36 5.60 15.51 1.66
N LEU A 37 6.20 16.28 2.57
CA LEU A 37 5.54 16.70 3.80
C LEU A 37 4.31 17.58 3.53
N GLU A 38 4.41 18.50 2.56
CA GLU A 38 3.29 19.32 2.11
C GLU A 38 2.20 18.46 1.46
N THR A 39 2.56 17.61 0.50
CA THR A 39 1.64 16.69 -0.19
C THR A 39 0.92 15.77 0.81
N ARG A 40 1.65 15.23 1.80
CA ARG A 40 1.08 14.41 2.87
C ARG A 40 0.07 15.19 3.70
N THR A 41 0.40 16.41 4.11
CA THR A 41 -0.50 17.26 4.91
C THR A 41 -1.80 17.56 4.17
N VAL A 42 -1.70 17.90 2.88
CA VAL A 42 -2.88 18.13 2.02
C VAL A 42 -3.71 16.85 1.91
N ARG A 43 -3.07 15.72 1.60
CA ARG A 43 -3.73 14.41 1.47
C ARG A 43 -4.45 13.98 2.75
N GLU A 44 -3.84 14.18 3.91
CA GLU A 44 -4.45 13.86 5.20
C GLU A 44 -5.69 14.75 5.47
N SER A 45 -5.60 16.04 5.12
CA SER A 45 -6.72 17.00 5.26
C SER A 45 -7.88 16.65 4.32
N GLU A 46 -7.58 16.32 3.06
CA GLU A 46 -8.56 15.88 2.07
C GLU A 46 -9.23 14.57 2.50
N LEU A 47 -8.47 13.61 3.02
CA LEU A 47 -9.01 12.35 3.52
C LEU A 47 -9.96 12.58 4.70
N LEU A 48 -9.61 13.48 5.61
CA LEU A 48 -10.48 13.84 6.73
C LEU A 48 -11.77 14.49 6.23
N GLN A 49 -11.68 15.42 5.29
CA GLN A 49 -12.85 16.06 4.68
C GLN A 49 -13.77 15.02 4.04
N GLN A 50 -13.22 14.11 3.23
CA GLN A 50 -13.99 13.03 2.59
C GLN A 50 -14.63 12.09 3.62
N ALA A 51 -13.91 11.76 4.69
CA ALA A 51 -14.43 10.91 5.78
C ALA A 51 -15.64 11.56 6.46
N VAL A 52 -15.55 12.87 6.75
CA VAL A 52 -16.64 13.63 7.37
C VAL A 52 -17.83 13.73 6.41
N GLU A 53 -17.60 14.04 5.14
CA GLU A 53 -18.67 14.14 4.14
C GLU A 53 -19.43 12.80 4.00
N VAL A 54 -18.71 11.68 3.90
CA VAL A 54 -19.32 10.34 3.84
C VAL A 54 -20.07 10.01 5.12
N ALA A 55 -19.55 10.38 6.28
CA ALA A 55 -20.23 10.16 7.56
C ALA A 55 -21.55 10.95 7.65
N VAL A 56 -21.52 12.24 7.34
CA VAL A 56 -22.72 13.10 7.34
C VAL A 56 -23.76 12.58 6.34
N ALA A 57 -23.34 12.24 5.13
CA ALA A 57 -24.23 11.66 4.12
C ALA A 57 -24.87 10.34 4.60
N ASN A 58 -24.12 9.51 5.33
CA ASN A 58 -24.63 8.26 5.90
C ASN A 58 -25.63 8.48 7.04
N VAL A 59 -25.43 9.52 7.87
CA VAL A 59 -26.38 9.90 8.92
C VAL A 59 -27.69 10.41 8.33
N MET A 60 -27.63 11.26 7.29
CA MET A 60 -28.80 11.83 6.61
C MET A 60 -29.46 10.86 5.61
N ARG A 61 -28.95 9.64 5.50
CA ARG A 61 -29.40 8.66 4.51
C ARG A 61 -30.82 8.16 4.82
N LYS A 62 -31.66 8.08 3.78
CA LYS A 62 -32.99 7.43 3.86
C LYS A 62 -32.89 5.98 4.39
N LYS A 63 -33.80 5.61 5.29
CA LYS A 63 -33.93 4.25 5.85
C LYS A 63 -34.01 3.21 4.72
N GLY A 64 -33.23 2.14 4.83
CA GLY A 64 -33.18 1.03 3.86
C GLY A 64 -32.21 1.22 2.69
N ARG A 65 -31.55 2.37 2.54
CA ARG A 65 -30.49 2.57 1.53
C ARG A 65 -29.14 2.08 2.05
N LYS A 66 -28.25 1.64 1.15
CA LYS A 66 -26.88 1.20 1.50
C LYS A 66 -26.02 2.40 1.93
N ALA A 67 -25.09 2.16 2.85
CA ALA A 67 -24.13 3.18 3.28
C ALA A 67 -23.15 3.49 2.15
N ALA A 68 -22.84 4.77 1.96
CA ALA A 68 -21.67 5.17 1.19
C ALA A 68 -20.41 4.67 1.91
N GLN A 69 -19.47 4.12 1.13
CA GLN A 69 -18.18 3.65 1.64
C GLN A 69 -17.15 4.75 1.43
N LEU A 70 -16.33 5.00 2.45
CA LEU A 70 -15.19 5.92 2.35
C LEU A 70 -14.18 5.40 1.34
N TRP A 71 -13.82 4.13 1.47
CA TRP A 71 -12.89 3.46 0.57
C TRP A 71 -13.65 2.67 -0.47
N LYS A 72 -13.40 2.99 -1.75
CA LYS A 72 -13.78 2.08 -2.83
C LYS A 72 -12.75 0.98 -2.87
N LYS A 73 -13.20 -0.28 -2.95
CA LYS A 73 -12.28 -1.37 -3.31
C LYS A 73 -11.60 -0.97 -4.60
N ALA A 74 -10.27 -0.95 -4.61
CA ALA A 74 -9.53 -0.84 -5.86
C ALA A 74 -10.11 -1.92 -6.77
N ALA A 75 -10.65 -1.51 -7.92
CA ALA A 75 -10.99 -2.47 -8.94
C ALA A 75 -9.66 -3.17 -9.23
N GLY A 76 -9.53 -4.42 -8.79
CA GLY A 76 -8.37 -5.23 -9.14
C GLY A 76 -8.28 -5.11 -10.65
N GLU A 77 -7.21 -4.49 -11.14
CA GLU A 77 -6.94 -4.40 -12.55
C GLU A 77 -7.17 -5.81 -13.06
N ARG A 78 -8.12 -6.00 -13.98
CA ARG A 78 -8.39 -7.31 -14.56
C ARG A 78 -7.17 -7.60 -15.40
N ARG A 79 -6.07 -8.00 -14.75
CA ARG A 79 -4.95 -8.67 -15.39
C ARG A 79 -5.61 -9.85 -16.04
N GLU A 80 -5.70 -9.81 -17.36
CA GLU A 80 -5.84 -11.03 -18.11
C GLU A 80 -4.78 -11.96 -17.52
N PRO A 81 -5.16 -13.17 -17.08
CA PRO A 81 -4.16 -14.10 -16.62
C PRO A 81 -3.09 -14.17 -17.71
N PRO A 82 -1.78 -14.17 -17.37
CA PRO A 82 -0.71 -14.20 -18.37
C PRO A 82 -0.78 -15.44 -19.29
N VAL A 83 -1.73 -16.33 -19.03
CA VAL A 83 -2.05 -17.55 -19.73
C VAL A 83 -3.54 -17.49 -20.09
N ALA A 84 -3.88 -17.71 -21.36
CA ALA A 84 -5.27 -17.68 -21.80
C ALA A 84 -6.08 -18.72 -21.01
N LYS A 85 -7.34 -18.42 -20.68
CA LYS A 85 -8.19 -19.33 -19.88
C LYS A 85 -8.24 -20.77 -20.44
N LYS A 86 -8.18 -20.91 -21.76
CA LYS A 86 -8.11 -22.20 -22.47
C LYS A 86 -6.84 -22.98 -22.15
N GLU A 87 -5.69 -22.32 -22.09
CA GLU A 87 -4.40 -22.92 -21.76
C GLU A 87 -4.35 -23.32 -20.28
N PHE A 88 -4.92 -22.49 -19.41
CA PHE A 88 -5.06 -22.81 -17.99
C PHE A 88 -5.99 -24.01 -17.76
N ASP A 89 -7.12 -24.09 -18.48
CA ASP A 89 -8.05 -25.21 -18.43
C ASP A 89 -7.42 -26.50 -18.98
N ALA A 90 -6.62 -26.41 -20.05
CA ALA A 90 -5.85 -27.53 -20.59
C ALA A 90 -4.77 -28.02 -19.61
N LEU A 91 -4.04 -27.10 -18.98
CA LEU A 91 -3.10 -27.45 -17.91
C LEU A 91 -3.82 -28.11 -16.74
N LYS A 92 -4.93 -27.55 -16.29
CA LYS A 92 -5.72 -28.12 -15.19
C LYS A 92 -6.23 -29.52 -15.52
N ALA A 93 -6.66 -29.77 -16.75
CA ALA A 93 -7.07 -31.09 -17.22
C ALA A 93 -5.89 -32.07 -17.29
N ALA A 94 -4.74 -31.63 -17.81
CA ALA A 94 -3.51 -32.42 -17.84
C ALA A 94 -3.02 -32.80 -16.42
N PHE A 95 -3.07 -31.85 -15.48
CA PHE A 95 -2.75 -32.07 -14.08
C PHE A 95 -3.81 -32.92 -13.34
N ALA A 96 -5.08 -32.88 -13.74
CA ALA A 96 -6.12 -33.75 -13.19
C ALA A 96 -5.95 -35.22 -13.64
N GLY A 97 -5.42 -35.45 -14.85
CA GLY A 97 -5.07 -36.79 -15.34
C GLY A 97 -3.73 -37.31 -14.80
N MET A 98 -2.84 -36.43 -14.36
CA MET A 98 -1.63 -36.79 -13.63
C MET A 98 -2.02 -37.10 -12.18
N GLY A 99 -2.49 -38.33 -11.95
CA GLY A 99 -2.89 -38.82 -10.63
C GLY A 99 -1.89 -38.43 -9.54
N ARG A 100 -2.41 -38.14 -8.34
CA ARG A 100 -1.59 -37.79 -7.16
C ARG A 100 -0.40 -38.75 -7.10
N ARG A 101 0.81 -38.24 -7.33
CA ARG A 101 2.04 -39.02 -7.11
C ARG A 101 1.94 -39.60 -5.70
N PRO A 102 2.07 -40.92 -5.49
CA PRO A 102 2.12 -41.46 -4.15
C PRO A 102 3.25 -40.75 -3.41
N ARG A 103 2.94 -40.22 -2.22
CA ARG A 103 3.91 -39.52 -1.38
C ARG A 103 5.07 -40.49 -1.13
N ALA A 104 6.24 -40.22 -1.71
CA ALA A 104 7.40 -41.08 -1.55
C ALA A 104 7.65 -41.29 -0.06
N SER A 105 7.63 -42.55 0.39
CA SER A 105 8.03 -42.93 1.74
C SER A 105 9.51 -42.58 1.90
N GLN A 106 9.81 -41.61 2.77
CA GLN A 106 11.19 -41.28 3.13
C GLN A 106 11.87 -42.53 3.68
N PRO A 107 13.07 -42.92 3.17
CA PRO A 107 13.83 -44.00 3.77
C PRO A 107 14.30 -43.56 5.16
N ASN A 108 13.94 -44.37 6.16
CA ASN A 108 14.29 -44.17 7.55
C ASN A 108 15.81 -44.27 7.70
N MET A 109 16.49 -43.14 7.95
CA MET A 109 17.91 -43.13 8.32
C MET A 109 18.02 -43.74 9.72
N LYS A 110 18.43 -45.01 9.79
CA LYS A 110 18.93 -45.58 11.05
C LYS A 110 20.26 -44.91 11.35
N THR A 111 20.28 -44.19 12.47
CA THR A 111 21.48 -43.73 13.16
C THR A 111 22.30 -44.94 13.61
N GLU A 112 23.56 -45.00 13.20
CA GLU A 112 24.64 -45.66 13.94
C GLU A 112 25.44 -44.59 14.68
#